data_AF-A0A1A9G0Y1-F1
#
_entry.id   AF-A0A1A9G0Y1-F1
#
_cell.length_a   1.000
_cell.length_b   1.000
_cell.length_c   1.000
_cell.angle_alpha   90.00
_cell.angle_beta   90.00
_cell.angle_gamma   90.00
#
_symmetry.space_group_name_H-M   'P 1'
#
loop_
_entity.id
_entity.type
_entity.pdbx_description
1 polymer ?
#
loop_
_entity_poly.entity_id
_entity_poly.type
_entity_poly.pdbx_seq_one_letter_code
_entity_poly.pdbx_strand_id
1 'polypeptide(L)' 'MTHHIDNRRFTPPKSRHVLDVIEHCRRNGLGKAEERKLLLLFGRFASRHELQMNTKRPPASPR' A
#
# COMPACT_ATOMS: atom_id res chain seq x y z
N MET A 1 -9.65 -27.34 35.50
CA MET A 1 -9.24 -27.59 34.10
C MET A 1 -8.53 -26.35 33.59
N THR A 2 -7.20 -26.36 33.61
CA THR A 2 -6.38 -25.18 33.32
C THR A 2 -6.13 -25.13 31.81
N HIS A 3 -6.71 -24.14 31.12
CA HIS A 3 -6.49 -23.93 29.69
C HIS A 3 -5.06 -23.43 29.46
N HIS A 4 -4.19 -24.29 28.96
CA HIS A 4 -2.87 -23.89 28.47
C HIS A 4 -3.07 -23.11 27.17
N ILE A 5 -2.98 -21.78 27.24
CA ILE A 5 -2.93 -20.94 26.05
C ILE A 5 -1.54 -21.11 25.43
N ASP A 6 -1.49 -21.81 24.30
CA ASP A 6 -0.27 -22.05 23.53
C ASP A 6 0.12 -20.75 22.80
N ASN A 7 1.03 -19.98 23.40
CA ASN A 7 1.54 -18.70 22.86
C ASN A 7 2.46 -18.87 21.63
N ARG A 8 2.62 -20.09 21.10
CA ARG A 8 3.59 -20.41 20.03
C ARG A 8 3.17 -19.92 18.63
N ARG A 9 2.05 -19.19 18.51
CA ARG A 9 1.56 -18.55 17.28
C ARG A 9 1.71 -17.03 17.27
N PHE A 10 2.66 -16.47 18.02
CA PHE A 10 3.11 -15.10 17.77
C PHE A 10 3.96 -15.08 16.49
N THR A 11 3.30 -15.13 15.33
CA THR A 11 3.95 -14.67 14.11
C THR A 11 4.23 -13.18 14.32
N PRO A 12 5.51 -12.75 14.32
CA PRO A 12 5.79 -11.33 14.42
C PRO A 12 5.02 -10.63 13.29
N PRO A 13 4.32 -9.52 13.56
CA PRO A 13 3.59 -8.81 12.53
C PRO A 13 4.59 -8.53 11.42
N LYS A 14 4.37 -9.14 10.24
CA LYS A 14 5.21 -8.91 9.06
C LYS A 14 5.33 -7.40 8.94
N SER A 15 6.52 -6.87 9.18
CA SER A 15 6.83 -5.45 9.04
C SER A 15 6.23 -5.02 7.71
N ARG A 16 5.12 -4.26 7.75
CA ARG A 16 4.41 -3.87 6.53
C ARG A 16 5.42 -3.05 5.74
N HIS A 17 5.91 -3.62 4.65
CA HIS A 17 6.83 -2.94 3.74
C HIS A 17 6.04 -1.79 3.10
N VAL A 18 6.12 -0.63 3.75
CA VAL A 18 5.60 0.63 3.23
C VAL A 18 6.63 1.19 2.26
N LEU A 19 6.13 1.73 1.16
CA LEU A 19 6.90 2.35 0.11
C LEU A 19 6.59 3.85 0.13
N ASP A 20 7.62 4.63 -0.08
CA ASP A 20 7.48 6.05 -0.38
C ASP A 20 6.73 6.21 -1.72
N VAL A 21 5.61 6.94 -1.68
CA VAL A 21 4.71 7.10 -2.84
C VAL A 21 5.42 7.81 -4.00
N ILE A 22 6.21 8.85 -3.73
CA ILE A 22 6.91 9.62 -4.77
C ILE A 22 8.00 8.76 -5.41
N GLU A 23 8.79 8.05 -4.61
CA GLU A 23 9.81 7.14 -5.14
C GLU A 23 9.20 5.96 -5.90
N HIS A 24 8.01 5.51 -5.51
CA HIS A 24 7.27 4.51 -6.27
C HIS A 24 6.80 5.08 -7.61
N CYS A 25 6.20 6.28 -7.62
CA CYS A 25 5.76 6.95 -8.84
C CYS A 25 6.92 7.19 -9.81
N ARG A 26 8.05 7.69 -9.31
CA ARG A 26 9.27 7.93 -10.09
C ARG A 26 9.80 6.64 -10.73
N ARG A 27 9.85 5.53 -9.97
CA ARG A 27 10.32 4.23 -10.48
C ARG A 27 9.38 3.58 -11.50
N ASN A 28 8.07 3.80 -11.37
CA ASN A 28 7.07 3.22 -12.27
C ASN A 28 6.69 4.16 -13.42
N GLY A 29 7.33 5.32 -13.56
CA GLY A 29 7.03 6.29 -14.62
C GLY A 29 5.62 6.90 -14.52
N LEU A 30 5.06 6.98 -13.31
CA LEU A 30 3.74 7.55 -13.09
C LEU A 30 3.78 9.07 -13.25
N GLY A 31 2.77 9.60 -13.94
CA GLY A 31 2.63 11.04 -14.13
C GLY A 31 2.32 11.78 -12.82
N LYS A 32 2.61 13.09 -12.79
CA LYS A 32 2.38 13.96 -11.62
C LYS A 32 0.93 13.95 -11.10
N ALA A 33 -0.05 13.71 -11.98
CA ALA A 33 -1.45 13.63 -11.60
C ALA A 33 -1.73 12.40 -10.70
N GLU A 34 -1.19 11.23 -11.05
CA GLU A 34 -1.34 10.03 -10.22
C GLU A 34 -0.50 10.12 -8.95
N GLU A 35 0.69 10.72 -9.00
CA GLU A 35 1.47 10.95 -7.79
C GLU A 35 0.69 11.80 -6.78
N ARG A 36 0.09 12.91 -7.22
CA ARG A 36 -0.74 13.77 -6.36
C ARG A 36 -1.95 13.02 -5.81
N LYS A 37 -2.62 12.22 -6.63
CA LYS A 37 -3.78 11.42 -6.21
C LYS A 37 -3.39 10.37 -5.17
N LEU A 38 -2.30 9.65 -5.37
CA LEU A 38 -1.80 8.66 -4.43
C LEU A 38 -1.32 9.29 -3.12
N LEU A 39 -0.68 10.47 -3.19
CA LEU A 39 -0.33 11.25 -2.00
C LEU A 39 -1.57 11.73 -1.24
N LEU A 40 -2.65 12.11 -1.93
CA LEU A 40 -3.93 12.46 -1.30
C LEU A 40 -4.63 11.27 -0.65
N LEU A 41 -4.56 10.09 -1.27
CA LEU A 41 -5.23 8.88 -0.76
C LEU A 41 -4.49 8.23 0.40
N PHE A 42 -3.16 8.15 0.33
CA PHE A 42 -2.35 7.37 1.26
C PHE A 42 -1.35 8.21 2.08
N GLY A 43 -1.08 9.45 1.69
CA GLY A 43 -0.01 10.25 2.25
C GLY A 43 1.36 9.87 1.69
N ARG A 44 2.44 10.16 2.44
CA ARG A 44 3.82 9.97 1.99
C ARG A 44 4.20 8.50 1.78
N PHE A 45 3.58 7.60 2.54
CA PHE A 45 3.90 6.19 2.57
C PHE A 45 2.66 5.34 2.35
N ALA A 46 2.77 4.33 1.49
CA ALA A 46 1.69 3.40 1.19
C ALA A 46 2.25 1.99 1.05
N SER A 47 1.44 0.96 1.33
CA SER A 47 1.86 -0.40 1.05
C SER A 47 1.95 -0.66 -0.46
N ARG A 48 2.77 -1.64 -0.85
CA ARG A 48 2.85 -2.08 -2.25
C ARG A 48 1.49 -2.47 -2.83
N HIS A 49 0.62 -3.09 -2.03
CA HIS A 49 -0.70 -3.50 -2.48
C HIS A 49 -1.60 -2.30 -2.79
N GLU A 50 -1.65 -1.32 -1.88
CA GLU A 50 -2.41 -0.07 -2.06
C GLU A 50 -1.98 0.69 -3.32
N LEU A 51 -0.66 0.84 -3.50
CA LEU A 51 -0.10 1.46 -4.70
C LEU A 51 -0.49 0.70 -5.96
N GLN A 52 -0.34 -0.63 -5.99
CA GLN A 52 -0.66 -1.43 -7.18
C GLN A 52 -2.14 -1.38 -7.57
N MET A 53 -3.03 -1.37 -6.58
CA MET A 53 -4.47 -1.33 -6.82
C MET A 53 -4.94 0.02 -7.38
N ASN A 54 -4.23 1.10 -7.05
CA ASN A 54 -4.64 2.46 -7.43
C ASN A 54 -3.87 3.02 -8.63
N THR A 55 -2.69 2.47 -8.93
CA THR A 55 -1.89 2.83 -10.12
C THR A 55 -2.38 2.17 -11.40
N LYS A 56 -2.92 0.95 -11.30
CA LYS A 56 -3.41 0.17 -12.46
C LYS A 56 -4.82 0.49 -12.89
N ARG A 57 -5.57 1.29 -12.13
CA ARG A 57 -6.99 1.57 -12.41
C ARG A 57 -7.11 2.97 -13.03
N PRO A 58 -6.95 3.12 -14.36
CA PRO A 58 -7.57 4.25 -15.00
C PRO A 58 -9.08 4.14 -14.70
N PRO A 59 -9.76 5.23 -14.30
CA PRO A 59 -11.21 5.20 -14.26
C PRO A 59 -11.69 4.89 -15.67
N ALA A 60 -12.50 3.85 -15.82
CA ALA A 60 -13.39 3.77 -16.96
C ALA A 60 -14.18 5.09 -16.93
N SER A 61 -13.86 6.00 -17.86
CA SER A 61 -14.65 7.20 -18.06
C SER A 61 -16.09 6.73 -18.25
N PRO A 62 -17.05 7.04 -17.35
CA PRO A 62 -18.43 6.89 -17.71
C PRO A 62 -18.67 8.02 -18.72
N ARG A 63 -18.85 7.61 -19.97
CA ARG A 63 -19.24 8.52 -21.05
C ARG A 63 -20.74 8.78 -20.96
#